data_AF-A0A3B8HGY2-F1
#
_entry.id   AF-A0A3B8HGY2-F1
#
_cell.length_a   1.000
_cell.length_b   1.000
_cell.length_c   1.000
_cell.angle_alpha   90.00
_cell.angle_beta   90.00
_cell.angle_gamma   90.00
#
_symmetry.space_group_name_H-M   'P 1'
#
loop_
_entity.id
_entity.type
_entity.pdbx_description
1 polymer ?
#
loop_
_entity_poly.entity_id
_entity_poly.type
_entity_poly.pdbx_seq_one_letter_code
_entity_poly.pdbx_strand_id
1 'polypeptide(L)' 'ITFLRGRPAEITDQATKPEEQGKLIVVSEDTLLGRPIRVPVDMVILCTAMESRQDTIDVSRIFGVNQGADG' A
#
# COMPACT_ATOMS: atom_id res chain seq x y z
N ILE A 1 3.41 11.41 15.49
CA ILE A 1 2.99 10.68 14.28
C ILE A 1 3.05 11.66 13.12
N THR A 2 3.74 11.33 12.03
CA THR A 2 3.88 12.20 10.85
C THR A 2 3.01 11.66 9.74
N PHE A 3 2.17 12.52 9.14
CA PHE A 3 1.34 12.18 8.00
C PHE A 3 1.90 12.84 6.74
N LEU A 4 2.03 12.08 5.66
CA LEU A 4 2.46 12.55 4.35
C LEU A 4 1.30 12.36 3.38
N ARG A 5 0.84 13.44 2.73
CA ARG A 5 -0.26 13.38 1.77
C ARG A 5 0.28 13.07 0.37
N GLY A 6 0.40 11.77 0.10
CA GLY A 6 0.84 11.27 -1.20
C GLY A 6 0.59 9.78 -1.30
N ARG A 7 0.14 9.31 -2.48
CA ARG A 7 0.12 7.88 -2.77
C ARG A 7 1.55 7.46 -3.10
N PRO A 8 2.14 6.49 -2.36
CA PRO A 8 3.44 5.96 -2.70
C PRO A 8 3.45 5.44 -4.14
N ALA A 9 4.47 5.83 -4.91
CA ALA A 9 4.67 5.36 -6.27
C ALA A 9 5.36 3.98 -6.26
N GLU A 10 6.39 3.83 -5.43
CA GLU A 10 7.14 2.58 -5.29
C GLU A 10 7.79 2.47 -3.91
N ILE A 11 8.11 1.23 -3.53
CA ILE A 11 9.00 0.89 -2.42
C ILE A 11 10.24 0.23 -3.03
N THR A 12 11.43 0.75 -2.75
CA THR A 12 12.69 0.28 -3.33
C THR A 12 13.79 0.20 -2.27
N ASP A 13 14.80 -0.63 -2.47
CA ASP A 13 16.02 -0.71 -1.66
C ASP A 13 17.22 -0.02 -2.35
N GLN A 14 17.00 0.58 -3.52
CA GLN A 14 18.04 1.26 -4.28
C GLN A 14 18.40 2.61 -3.64
N ALA A 15 19.54 2.62 -2.94
CA ALA A 15 20.10 3.80 -2.31
C ALA A 15 20.74 4.75 -3.33
N THR A 16 20.22 5.97 -3.40
CA THR A 16 20.79 7.09 -4.18
C THR A 16 21.64 8.02 -3.32
N LYS A 17 21.47 7.94 -2.00
CA LYS A 17 22.21 8.73 -0.99
C LYS A 17 22.80 7.81 0.07
N PRO A 18 23.89 8.22 0.75
CA PRO A 18 24.49 7.44 1.83
C PRO A 18 23.51 7.10 2.96
N GLU A 19 22.58 8.00 3.28
CA GLU A 19 21.54 7.83 4.31
C GLU A 19 20.49 6.74 3.98
N GLU A 20 20.40 6.34 2.71
CA GLU A 20 19.46 5.31 2.22
C GLU A 20 20.08 3.90 2.23
N GLN A 21 21.39 3.76 2.46
CA GLN A 21 22.07 2.47 2.40
C GLN A 21 21.55 1.50 3.46
N GLY A 22 21.15 0.31 3.03
CA GLY A 22 20.65 -0.75 3.91
C GLY A 22 19.23 -0.52 4.44
N LYS A 23 18.47 0.43 3.87
CA LYS A 23 17.09 0.73 4.23
C LYS A 23 16.12 0.48 3.09
N LEU A 24 14.84 0.39 3.42
CA LEU A 24 13.76 0.52 2.44
C LEU A 24 13.48 2.00 2.20
N ILE A 25 13.20 2.37 0.96
CA ILE A 25 12.89 3.73 0.56
C ILE A 25 11.46 3.78 0.03
N VAL A 26 10.63 4.60 0.68
CA VAL A 26 9.30 4.96 0.18
C VAL A 26 9.47 6.15 -0.77
N VAL A 27 9.16 5.94 -2.05
CA VAL A 27 9.14 7.03 -3.04
C VAL A 27 7.70 7.46 -3.25
N SER A 28 7.43 8.74 -3.03
CA SER A 28 6.09 9.31 -3.19
C SER A 28 6.21 10.73 -3.71
N GLU A 29 5.12 11.28 -4.22
CA GLU A 29 4.98 12.72 -4.39
C GLU A 29 4.37 13.31 -3.12
N ASP A 30 4.94 14.39 -2.60
CA ASP A 30 4.23 15.23 -1.63
C ASP A 30 3.36 16.20 -2.42
N THR A 31 2.06 15.89 -2.51
CA THR A 31 1.10 16.67 -3.30
C THR A 31 0.88 18.09 -2.78
N LEU A 32 1.27 18.39 -1.53
CA LEU A 32 1.21 19.75 -0.98
C LEU A 32 2.41 20.60 -1.43
N LEU A 33 3.54 19.96 -1.70
CA LEU A 33 4.79 20.61 -2.12
C LEU A 33 5.08 20.46 -3.62
N GLY A 34 4.33 19.61 -4.33
CA GLY A 34 4.48 19.34 -5.76
C GLY A 34 5.85 18.75 -6.13
N ARG A 35 6.46 17.98 -5.22
CA ARG A 35 7.82 17.44 -5.39
C ARG A 35 7.93 15.98 -4.99
N PRO A 36 8.81 15.21 -5.65
CA PRO A 36 9.12 13.86 -5.21
C PRO A 36 9.81 13.89 -3.84
N ILE A 37 9.39 12.97 -2.97
CA ILE A 37 9.98 12.71 -1.66
C ILE A 37 10.47 11.26 -1.61
N ARG A 38 11.60 11.07 -0.92
CA ARG A 38 12.20 9.76 -0.65
C ARG A 38 12.37 9.65 0.85
N VAL A 39 11.75 8.65 1.46
CA VAL A 39 11.75 8.46 2.91
C VAL A 39 12.40 7.11 3.23
N PRO A 40 13.65 7.10 3.75
CA PRO A 40 14.30 5.87 4.18
C PRO A 40 13.72 5.38 5.51
N VAL A 41 13.32 4.11 5.55
CA VAL A 41 12.71 3.43 6.70
C VAL A 41 13.27 2.02 6.85
N ASP A 42 13.24 1.49 8.07
CA ASP A 42 13.72 0.13 8.35
C ASP A 42 12.65 -0.94 8.03
N MET A 43 11.38 -0.55 7.96
CA MET A 43 10.26 -1.44 7.68
C MET A 43 9.10 -0.67 7.03
N VAL A 44 8.40 -1.33 6.10
CA VAL A 44 7.15 -0.83 5.49
C VAL A 44 6.01 -1.78 5.84
N ILE A 45 4.89 -1.23 6.29
CA ILE A 45 3.65 -1.98 6.53
C ILE A 45 2.66 -1.60 5.43
N LEU A 46 2.18 -2.59 4.68
CA LEU A 46 1.17 -2.41 3.64
C LEU A 46 -0.24 -2.54 4.26
N CYS A 47 -1.01 -1.46 4.22
CA CYS A 47 -2.42 -1.47 4.61
C CYS A 47 -3.26 -2.03 3.45
N THR A 48 -3.24 -3.35 3.25
CA THR A 48 -3.99 -4.02 2.18
C THR A 48 -5.51 -3.87 2.37
N ALA A 49 -6.24 -3.81 1.26
CA ALA A 49 -7.70 -3.78 1.28
C ALA A 49 -8.30 -5.11 1.75
N MET A 50 -9.59 -5.10 2.09
CA MET A 50 -10.36 -6.31 2.31
C MET A 50 -10.82 -6.88 0.97
N GLU A 51 -10.87 -8.21 0.88
CA GLU A 51 -11.42 -8.95 -0.27
C GLU A 51 -12.39 -10.01 0.26
N SER A 52 -13.36 -10.40 -0.56
CA SER A 52 -14.26 -11.49 -0.20
C SER A 52 -13.48 -12.80 -0.07
N ARG A 53 -14.01 -13.69 0.77
CA ARG A 53 -13.36 -14.96 1.04
C ARG A 53 -13.38 -15.84 -0.21
N GLN A 54 -12.35 -16.66 -0.39
CA GLN A 54 -12.19 -17.51 -1.58
C GLN A 54 -13.39 -18.42 -1.90
N ASP A 55 -14.15 -18.84 -0.89
CA ASP A 55 -15.30 -19.75 -0.96
C ASP A 55 -16.67 -19.04 -0.94
N THR A 56 -16.69 -17.70 -1.03
CA THR A 56 -17.94 -16.90 -0.92
C THR A 56 -19.00 -17.33 -1.95
N ILE A 57 -18.58 -17.79 -3.14
CA ILE A 57 -19.51 -18.26 -4.21
C ILE A 57 -20.24 -19.54 -3.82
N ASP A 58 -19.54 -20.50 -3.21
CA ASP A 58 -20.16 -21.77 -2.82
C ASP A 58 -21.08 -21.59 -1.62
N VAL A 59 -20.65 -20.76 -0.66
CA VAL A 59 -21.48 -20.37 0.49
C VAL A 59 -22.75 -19.65 0.02
N SER A 60 -22.64 -18.70 -0.91
CA SER A 60 -23.80 -17.93 -1.38
C SER A 60 -24.82 -18.82 -2.09
N ARG A 61 -24.38 -19.84 -2.82
CA ARG A 61 -25.26 -20.86 -3.44
C ARG A 61 -25.98 -21.71 -2.40
N ILE A 62 -25.27 -22.17 -1.36
CA ILE A 62 -25.85 -22.98 -0.28
C ILE A 62 -26.97 -22.22 0.43
N PHE A 63 -26.75 -20.94 0.72
CA PHE A 63 -27.70 -20.10 1.43
C PHE A 63 -28.71 -19.36 0.52
N GLY A 64 -28.56 -19.46 -0.81
CA GLY A 64 -29.44 -18.82 -1.78
C GLY A 64 -29.39 -17.28 -1.77
N VAL A 65 -28.23 -16.71 -1.44
CA VAL A 65 -28.01 -15.25 -1.35
C VAL A 65 -27.09 -14.75 -2.47
N ASN A 66 -27.20 -13.47 -2.83
CA ASN A 66 -26.36 -12.84 -3.86
C ASN A 66 -25.16 -12.11 -3.24
N GLN A 67 -24.03 -12.07 -3.97
CA GLN A 67 -22.87 -11.24 -3.63
C GLN A 67 -23.05 -9.80 -4.12
N GLY A 68 -22.43 -8.86 -3.41
CA GLY A 68 -22.35 -7.45 -3.80
C GLY A 68 -21.38 -7.22 -4.96
N ALA A 69 -21.34 -6.00 -5.49
CA ALA A 69 -20.46 -5.64 -6.60
C ALA A 69 -18.96 -5.62 -6.23
N ASP A 70 -18.66 -5.48 -4.94
CA ASP A 70 -17.28 -5.40 -4.41
C ASP A 70 -16.70 -6.79 -4.02
N GLY A 71 -17.44 -7.86 -4.32
CA GLY A 71 -17.12 -9.24 -3.92
C GLY A 71 -17.88 -9.73 -2.71
#